data_AF-A0AAW4BL99-F1
#
_entry.id   AF-A0AAW4BL99-F1
#
_cell.length_a   1.000
_cell.length_b   1.000
_cell.length_c   1.000
_cell.angle_alpha   90.00
_cell.angle_beta   90.00
_cell.angle_gamma   90.00
#
_symmetry.space_group_name_H-M   'P 1'
#
loop_
_entity.id
_entity.type
_entity.pdbx_description
1 polymer ?
#
loop_
_entity_poly.entity_id
_entity_poly.type
_entity_poly.pdbx_seq_one_letter_code
_entity_poly.pdbx_strand_id
1 'polypeptide(L)' 'LFIDSFVWREMFDFSEDCVLLVLADKFYDEADYIRDYDAFLAEIKA' A
#
# COMPACT_ATOMS: atom_id res chain seq x y z
N LEU A 1 5.16 6.74 10.03
CA LEU A 1 5.42 5.34 9.62
C LEU A 1 6.01 5.38 8.23
N PHE A 2 7.23 4.92 8.06
CA PHE A 2 7.85 4.77 6.74
C PHE A 2 7.48 3.39 6.20
N ILE A 3 7.09 3.32 4.94
CA ILE A 3 6.71 2.10 4.24
C ILE A 3 7.55 2.08 2.98
N ASP A 4 8.39 1.06 2.84
CA ASP A 4 9.20 0.86 1.64
C ASP A 4 8.36 0.16 0.55
N SER A 5 8.92 0.04 -0.64
CA SER A 5 8.28 -0.68 -1.76
C SER A 5 7.98 -2.14 -1.41
N PHE A 6 6.95 -2.71 -2.03
CA PHE A 6 6.54 -4.12 -1.83
C PHE A 6 6.20 -4.51 -0.38
N VAL A 7 5.53 -3.62 0.35
CA VAL A 7 4.94 -3.93 1.65
C VAL A 7 3.41 -4.00 1.52
N TRP A 8 2.83 -5.18 1.69
CA TRP A 8 1.37 -5.34 1.72
C TRP A 8 0.78 -4.79 3.01
N ARG A 9 -0.32 -4.05 2.91
CA ARG A 9 -1.00 -3.50 4.09
C ARG A 9 -2.48 -3.25 3.85
N GLU A 10 -3.24 -3.43 4.92
CA GLU A 10 -4.63 -3.00 5.04
C GLU A 10 -4.74 -1.97 6.18
N MET A 11 -5.58 -0.95 6.00
CA MET A 11 -5.86 0.06 7.01
C MET A 11 -7.36 0.11 7.26
N PHE A 12 -7.76 -0.14 8.49
CA PHE A 12 -9.15 -0.26 8.93
C PHE A 12 -9.32 0.33 10.34
N ASP A 13 -10.56 0.36 10.86
CA ASP A 13 -10.92 0.89 12.19
C ASP A 13 -10.51 2.36 12.44
N PHE A 14 -10.71 3.22 11.44
CA PHE A 14 -10.53 4.66 11.63
C PHE A 14 -11.60 5.24 12.57
N SER A 15 -11.19 6.11 13.49
CA SER A 15 -12.14 6.89 14.30
C SER A 15 -12.93 7.87 13.43
N GLU A 16 -14.11 8.29 13.90
CA GLU A 16 -15.00 9.21 13.16
C GLU A 16 -14.30 10.51 12.71
N ASP A 17 -13.43 11.06 13.57
CA ASP A 17 -12.67 12.28 13.29
C ASP A 17 -11.26 12.01 12.73
N CYS A 18 -10.97 10.80 12.25
CA CYS A 18 -9.63 10.46 11.77
C CYS A 18 -9.30 11.18 10.46
N VAL A 19 -8.13 11.83 10.41
CA VAL A 19 -7.56 12.38 9.19
C VAL A 19 -6.25 11.66 8.87
N LEU A 20 -6.16 11.10 7.66
CA LEU A 20 -4.97 10.42 7.17
C LEU A 20 -4.31 11.25 6.07
N LEU A 21 -3.03 11.56 6.25
CA LEU A 21 -2.17 12.15 5.23
C LEU A 21 -1.13 11.12 4.79
N VAL A 22 -1.03 10.90 3.49
CA VAL A 22 -0.01 10.02 2.88
C VAL A 22 0.85 10.87 1.95
N LEU A 23 2.16 10.78 2.13
CA LEU A 23 3.15 11.35 1.22
C LEU A 23 3.80 10.21 0.45
N ALA A 24 3.75 10.28 -0.87
CA ALA A 24 4.38 9.32 -1.77
C ALA A 24 5.57 9.99 -2.48
N ASP A 25 6.60 9.21 -2.79
CA ASP A 25 7.78 9.63 -3.53
C ASP A 25 7.53 9.67 -5.06
N LYS A 26 6.43 9.08 -5.52
CA LYS A 26 6.03 9.00 -6.92
C LYS A 26 4.61 9.54 -7.17
N PHE A 27 4.37 9.89 -8.43
CA PHE A 27 3.02 10.17 -8.91
C PHE A 27 2.18 8.89 -8.92
N TYR A 28 0.87 9.06 -8.85
CA TYR A 28 -0.08 7.96 -8.95
C TYR A 28 -0.01 7.28 -10.33
N ASP A 29 0.14 5.96 -10.32
CA ASP A 29 -0.05 5.07 -11.45
C ASP A 29 -0.92 3.89 -11.00
N GLU A 30 -1.98 3.57 -11.73
CA GLU A 30 -2.86 2.45 -11.39
C GLU A 30 -2.15 1.10 -11.60
N ALA A 31 -1.22 1.01 -12.55
CA ALA A 31 -0.50 -0.21 -12.88
C ALA A 31 0.47 -0.66 -11.75
N ASP A 32 0.87 0.25 -10.86
CA ASP A 32 1.78 -0.03 -9.75
C ASP A 32 1.10 -0.74 -8.56
N TYR A 33 -0.23 -0.92 -8.59
CA TYR A 33 -0.99 -1.53 -7.49
C TYR A 33 -1.21 -3.02 -7.68
N ILE A 34 -0.56 -3.84 -6.85
CA ILE A 34 -0.85 -5.27 -6.73
C ILE A 34 -2.01 -5.45 -5.73
N ARG A 35 -3.19 -5.85 -6.22
CA ARG A 35 -4.41 -6.03 -5.41
C ARG A 35 -4.73 -7.48 -5.08
N ASP A 36 -4.00 -8.42 -5.66
CA ASP A 36 -4.14 -9.86 -5.37
C ASP A 36 -2.98 -10.30 -4.48
N TYR A 37 -3.29 -10.94 -3.35
CA TYR A 37 -2.27 -11.29 -2.36
C TYR A 37 -1.35 -12.39 -2.86
N ASP A 38 -1.86 -13.34 -3.66
CA ASP A 38 -1.04 -14.40 -4.23
C ASP A 38 -0.06 -13.85 -5.28
N ALA A 39 -0.51 -12.90 -6.11
CA ALA A 39 0.34 -12.15 -7.03
C ALA A 39 1.42 -11.36 -6.26
N PHE A 40 1.06 -10.69 -5.17
CA PHE A 40 2.03 -10.01 -4.31
C PHE A 40 3.08 -10.99 -3.75
N LEU A 41 2.66 -12.15 -3.25
CA LEU A 41 3.56 -13.19 -2.76
C LEU A 41 4.49 -13.76 -3.85
N ALA A 42 4.07 -13.74 -5.12
CA ALA A 42 4.90 -14.14 -6.24
C ALA A 42 5.99 -13.09 -6.54
N GLU A 43 5.61 -11.80 -6.57
CA GLU A 43 6.53 -10.69 -6.86
C GLU A 43 7.62 -10.52 -5.78
N ILE A 44 7.30 -10.71 -4.49
CA ILE A 44 8.30 -10.59 -3.41
C ILE A 44 9.31 -11.76 -3.35
N LYS A 45 9.00 -12.87 -4.01
CA LYS A 45 9.85 -14.08 -4.01
C LYS A 45 10.80 -14.14 -5.22
N ALA A 46 10.58 -13.29 -6.21
CA ALA A 46 11.44 -13.15 -7.38
C ALA A 46 12.76 -12.44 -7.03
#